data_AF-A0A8S2PED6-F1
#
_entry.id   AF-A0A8S2PED6-F1
#
_cell.length_a   1.000
_cell.length_b   1.000
_cell.length_c   1.000
_cell.angle_alpha   90.00
_cell.angle_beta   90.00
_cell.angle_gamma   90.00
#
_symmetry.space_group_name_H-M   'P 1'
#
loop_
_entity.id
_entity.type
_entity.pdbx_description
1 polymer ?
#
loop_
_entity_poly.entity_id
_entity_poly.type
_entity_poly.pdbx_seq_one_letter_code
_entity_poly.pdbx_strand_id
1 'polypeptide(L)'
;MTTNETSLRQCIEELSAKNTDYKFPEQAINQAESLKSLSSDLYTDNIRFIYELIQNADDAQARNIYLTILEEKYFIIAHNGKAFDEKDLKGICGVNNGTKKKDLDKTGYKGLGFKAVFGKSDKVMIYSRGEYFRFDSFYQIKWNKEWGTDDQQTWEKENDRQFIYPWQINPVWTNENEIPSLIRIFLNRKKKQIHVAYVILLNNIGEINSAINQLKQQPDLFLFLRNISHITFLTESINDTISIDRDLSHGLKKVFVNKTIDSQWIIKRFELDIPDRILDKLSKDTKAPE
;
A
#
# COMPACT_ATOMS: atom_id res chain seq x y z
N MET A 1 26.67 -15.05 4.94
CA MET A 1 25.69 -15.44 5.97
C MET A 1 24.31 -15.16 5.40
N THR A 2 23.67 -16.18 4.83
CA THR A 2 22.28 -16.10 4.35
C THR A 2 21.38 -16.24 5.58
N THR A 3 20.77 -15.12 6.00
CA THR A 3 19.64 -15.18 6.93
C THR A 3 18.57 -16.08 6.30
N ASN A 4 18.18 -17.15 6.99
CA ASN A 4 16.99 -17.92 6.65
C ASN A 4 15.79 -16.97 6.77
N GLU A 5 15.48 -16.24 5.72
CA GLU A 5 14.22 -15.50 5.61
C GLU A 5 13.12 -16.55 5.52
N THR A 6 12.32 -16.67 6.58
CA THR A 6 11.13 -17.53 6.61
C THR A 6 10.20 -17.07 5.49
N SER A 7 9.78 -18.01 4.64
CA SER A 7 8.81 -17.76 3.58
C SER A 7 7.54 -17.13 4.13
N LEU A 8 6.98 -16.13 3.43
CA LEU A 8 5.71 -15.50 3.79
C LEU A 8 4.51 -16.44 3.63
N ARG A 9 4.68 -17.54 2.89
CA ARG A 9 3.59 -18.46 2.52
C ARG A 9 2.79 -18.95 3.71
N GLN A 10 3.46 -19.49 4.72
CA GLN A 10 2.79 -20.01 5.91
C GLN A 10 1.98 -18.92 6.60
N CYS A 11 2.57 -17.74 6.80
CA CYS A 11 1.88 -16.61 7.42
C CYS A 11 0.66 -16.15 6.60
N ILE A 12 0.76 -16.15 5.26
CA ILE A 12 -0.34 -15.80 4.36
C ILE A 12 -1.48 -16.83 4.47
N GLU A 13 -1.15 -18.13 4.43
CA GLU A 13 -2.14 -19.20 4.55
C GLU A 13 -2.84 -19.18 5.91
N GLU A 14 -2.10 -18.95 7.01
CA GLU A 14 -2.65 -18.78 8.35
C GLU A 14 -3.55 -17.54 8.47
N LEU A 15 -3.11 -16.39 7.93
CA LEU A 15 -3.91 -15.16 7.90
C LEU A 15 -5.17 -15.34 7.07
N SER A 16 -5.07 -16.03 5.94
CA SER A 16 -6.21 -16.28 5.07
C SER A 16 -7.24 -17.14 5.79
N ALA A 17 -6.81 -18.29 6.34
CA ALA A 17 -7.67 -19.17 7.12
C ALA A 17 -8.36 -18.42 8.27
N LYS A 18 -7.60 -17.67 9.07
CA LYS A 18 -8.12 -16.89 10.19
C LYS A 18 -9.12 -15.83 9.74
N ASN A 19 -8.81 -15.09 8.68
CA ASN A 19 -9.68 -14.03 8.22
C ASN A 19 -10.96 -14.59 7.57
N THR A 20 -10.94 -15.84 7.09
CA THR A 20 -12.09 -16.56 6.51
C THR A 20 -12.92 -17.38 7.51
N ASP A 21 -12.52 -17.41 8.79
CA ASP A 21 -13.15 -18.23 9.81
C ASP A 21 -14.42 -17.58 10.38
N TYR A 22 -15.46 -17.49 9.55
CA TYR A 22 -16.78 -16.99 9.96
C TYR A 22 -17.71 -18.13 10.33
N LYS A 23 -18.50 -17.91 11.39
CA LYS A 23 -19.54 -18.84 11.82
C LYS A 23 -20.76 -18.79 10.89
N PHE A 24 -21.05 -17.64 10.31
CA PHE A 24 -22.19 -17.43 9.42
C PHE A 24 -21.80 -16.58 8.20
N PRO A 25 -22.39 -16.82 7.01
CA PRO A 25 -22.12 -16.04 5.80
C PRO A 25 -22.34 -14.53 5.99
N GLU A 26 -23.36 -14.15 6.76
CA GLU A 26 -23.73 -12.75 7.02
C GLU A 26 -22.62 -11.99 7.76
N GLN A 27 -21.81 -12.67 8.58
CA GLN A 27 -20.67 -12.04 9.25
C GLN A 27 -19.59 -11.61 8.25
N ALA A 28 -19.30 -12.48 7.29
CA ALA A 28 -18.36 -12.18 6.20
C ALA A 28 -18.89 -11.01 5.38
N ILE A 29 -20.18 -11.05 5.00
CA ILE A 29 -20.82 -10.00 4.21
C ILE A 29 -20.80 -8.66 4.94
N ASN A 30 -21.24 -8.61 6.19
CA ASN A 30 -21.27 -7.38 6.99
C ASN A 30 -19.87 -6.75 7.11
N GLN A 31 -18.83 -7.58 7.27
CA GLN A 31 -17.46 -7.09 7.31
C GLN A 31 -16.98 -6.60 5.94
N ALA A 32 -17.33 -7.29 4.86
CA ALA A 32 -17.02 -6.88 3.49
C ALA A 32 -17.66 -5.53 3.15
N GLU A 33 -18.92 -5.33 3.52
CA GLU A 33 -19.64 -4.06 3.32
C GLU A 33 -19.05 -2.92 4.15
N SER A 34 -18.71 -3.20 5.41
CA SER A 34 -18.04 -2.23 6.28
C SER A 34 -16.70 -1.79 5.69
N LEU A 35 -15.91 -2.74 5.18
CA LEU A 35 -14.65 -2.45 4.50
C LEU A 35 -14.86 -1.70 3.20
N LYS A 36 -15.90 -2.01 2.43
CA LYS A 36 -16.25 -1.31 1.19
C LYS A 36 -16.66 0.13 1.46
N SER A 37 -17.47 0.38 2.49
CA SER A 37 -17.89 1.73 2.90
C SER A 37 -16.71 2.56 3.42
N LEU A 38 -15.88 1.97 4.28
CA LEU A 38 -14.62 2.60 4.68
C LEU A 38 -13.75 2.88 3.44
N SER A 39 -13.81 1.96 2.46
CA SER A 39 -13.10 2.04 1.20
C SER A 39 -13.68 3.01 0.16
N SER A 40 -14.79 3.69 0.42
CA SER A 40 -15.29 4.77 -0.43
C SER A 40 -15.02 6.15 0.17
N ASP A 41 -15.04 6.25 1.50
CA ASP A 41 -14.98 7.53 2.20
C ASP A 41 -13.56 8.15 2.26
N LEU A 42 -12.50 7.33 2.19
CA LEU A 42 -11.11 7.82 2.08
C LEU A 42 -10.69 8.22 0.63
N TYR A 43 -11.53 8.07 -0.41
CA TYR A 43 -11.07 7.69 -1.77
C TYR A 43 -11.24 8.71 -2.90
N THR A 44 -11.41 10.00 -2.59
CA THR A 44 -11.55 11.01 -3.66
C THR A 44 -10.22 11.51 -4.23
N ASP A 45 -9.09 11.35 -3.52
CA ASP A 45 -7.81 11.95 -3.92
C ASP A 45 -6.78 10.91 -4.45
N ASN A 46 -6.58 10.91 -5.77
CA ASN A 46 -5.62 10.04 -6.45
C ASN A 46 -4.16 10.39 -6.15
N ILE A 47 -3.83 11.66 -5.90
CA ILE A 47 -2.47 12.08 -5.53
C ILE A 47 -2.13 11.54 -4.16
N ARG A 48 -3.04 11.72 -3.21
CA ARG A 48 -2.89 11.21 -1.85
C ARG A 48 -2.68 9.70 -1.83
N PHE A 49 -3.47 8.96 -2.59
CA PHE A 49 -3.32 7.51 -2.73
C PHE A 49 -1.90 7.10 -3.15
N ILE A 50 -1.38 7.71 -4.23
CA ILE A 50 -0.02 7.40 -4.71
C ILE A 50 1.01 7.81 -3.66
N TYR A 51 0.84 8.97 -3.03
CA TYR A 51 1.74 9.47 -2.01
C TYR A 51 1.78 8.57 -0.76
N GLU A 52 0.66 7.99 -0.35
CA GLU A 52 0.61 7.02 0.76
C GLU A 52 1.43 5.75 0.45
N LEU A 53 1.45 5.28 -0.80
CA LEU A 53 2.32 4.17 -1.22
C LEU A 53 3.81 4.58 -1.24
N ILE A 54 4.12 5.82 -1.62
CA ILE A 54 5.48 6.37 -1.54
C ILE A 54 5.92 6.46 -0.06
N GLN A 55 5.05 6.90 0.84
CA GLN A 55 5.32 6.92 2.27
C GLN A 55 5.53 5.53 2.85
N ASN A 56 4.76 4.52 2.43
CA ASN A 56 5.00 3.14 2.85
C ASN A 56 6.40 2.65 2.45
N ALA A 57 6.87 3.02 1.27
CA ALA A 57 8.24 2.71 0.84
C ALA A 57 9.29 3.47 1.67
N ASP A 58 9.02 4.74 2.01
CA ASP A 58 9.89 5.55 2.87
C ASP A 58 9.99 4.99 4.29
N ASP A 59 8.87 4.56 4.87
CA ASP A 59 8.78 3.87 6.16
C ASP A 59 9.52 2.52 6.13
N ALA A 60 9.56 1.87 4.97
CA ALA A 60 10.37 0.67 4.71
C ALA A 60 11.85 1.01 4.42
N GLN A 61 12.29 2.25 4.66
CA GLN A 61 13.65 2.73 4.45
C GLN A 61 14.14 2.59 3.00
N ALA A 62 13.24 2.66 2.02
CA ALA A 62 13.63 2.68 0.62
C ALA A 62 14.48 3.91 0.30
N ARG A 63 15.47 3.73 -0.58
CA ARG A 63 16.25 4.82 -1.17
C ARG A 63 15.79 5.16 -2.58
N ASN A 64 15.32 4.16 -3.31
CA ASN A 64 14.88 4.25 -4.70
C ASN A 64 13.45 3.72 -4.81
N ILE A 65 12.63 4.46 -5.53
CA ILE A 65 11.27 4.08 -5.88
C ILE A 65 11.03 4.30 -7.37
N TYR A 66 10.26 3.39 -7.97
CA TYR A 66 9.96 3.33 -9.39
C TYR A 66 8.44 3.30 -9.57
N LEU A 67 7.90 4.19 -10.38
CA LEU A 67 6.47 4.23 -10.73
C LEU A 67 6.34 4.00 -12.24
N THR A 68 5.40 3.18 -12.66
CA THR A 68 5.12 2.94 -14.09
C THR A 68 3.71 2.47 -14.33
N ILE A 69 3.20 2.67 -15.54
CA ILE A 69 1.97 2.04 -16.02
C ILE A 69 2.36 1.10 -17.16
N LEU A 70 1.99 -0.18 -17.04
CA LEU A 70 2.21 -1.18 -18.08
C LEU A 70 0.90 -1.55 -18.76
N GLU A 71 0.94 -1.59 -20.10
CA GLU A 71 -0.17 -1.96 -20.99
C GLU A 71 -1.47 -1.20 -20.69
N GLU A 72 -1.36 0.07 -20.28
CA GLU A 72 -2.51 0.89 -19.87
C GLU A 72 -3.46 0.17 -18.90
N LYS A 73 -2.93 -0.71 -18.03
CA LYS A 73 -3.76 -1.57 -17.18
C LYS A 73 -3.21 -1.71 -15.78
N TYR A 74 -1.90 -1.91 -15.66
CA TYR A 74 -1.25 -2.15 -14.39
C TYR A 74 -0.46 -0.93 -13.96
N PHE A 75 -0.87 -0.29 -12.86
CA PHE A 75 -0.01 0.66 -12.17
C PHE A 75 0.93 -0.10 -11.25
N ILE A 76 2.22 0.15 -11.39
CA ILE A 76 3.26 -0.49 -10.58
C ILE A 76 4.01 0.59 -9.82
N ILE A 77 4.11 0.41 -8.52
CA ILE A 77 5.00 1.15 -7.65
C ILE A 77 5.92 0.17 -6.93
N ALA A 78 7.23 0.32 -7.15
CA ALA A 78 8.23 -0.62 -6.70
C ALA A 78 9.39 0.08 -6.00
N HIS A 79 9.95 -0.52 -4.96
CA HIS A 79 11.01 0.09 -4.17
C HIS A 79 12.05 -0.93 -3.69
N ASN A 80 13.20 -0.39 -3.26
CA ASN A 80 14.33 -1.17 -2.73
C ASN A 80 14.41 -1.18 -1.20
N GLY A 81 13.36 -0.73 -0.51
CA GLY A 81 13.23 -0.80 0.95
C GLY A 81 13.17 -2.24 1.50
N LYS A 82 12.94 -2.34 2.81
CA LYS A 82 12.73 -3.60 3.52
C LYS A 82 11.59 -4.40 2.88
N ALA A 83 11.83 -5.69 2.71
CA ALA A 83 10.81 -6.65 2.29
C ALA A 83 9.72 -6.80 3.36
N PHE A 84 8.57 -7.33 2.95
CA PHE A 84 7.52 -7.72 3.88
C PHE A 84 8.04 -8.83 4.80
N ASP A 85 7.70 -8.70 6.09
CA ASP A 85 7.76 -9.79 7.05
C ASP A 85 6.34 -10.12 7.56
N GLU A 86 6.23 -11.08 8.47
CA GLU A 86 4.95 -11.47 9.07
C GLU A 86 4.24 -10.31 9.80
N LYS A 87 5.01 -9.40 10.43
CA LYS A 87 4.45 -8.26 11.17
C LYS A 87 3.84 -7.27 10.18
N ASP A 88 4.52 -7.03 9.07
CA ASP A 88 4.03 -6.17 7.99
C ASP A 88 2.76 -6.77 7.35
N LEU A 89 2.74 -8.09 7.10
CA LEU A 89 1.55 -8.81 6.62
C LEU A 89 0.35 -8.69 7.58
N LYS A 90 0.55 -9.00 8.85
CA LYS A 90 -0.47 -8.84 9.91
C LYS A 90 -0.97 -7.40 9.99
N GLY A 91 -0.09 -6.43 9.73
CA GLY A 91 -0.41 -5.00 9.70
C GLY A 91 -1.34 -4.62 8.54
N ILE A 92 -1.05 -5.06 7.32
CA ILE A 92 -1.86 -4.72 6.14
C ILE A 92 -3.18 -5.49 6.09
N CYS A 93 -3.23 -6.70 6.67
CA CYS A 93 -4.43 -7.54 6.74
C CYS A 93 -5.33 -7.21 7.94
N GLY A 94 -4.95 -6.27 8.81
CA GLY A 94 -5.74 -5.89 9.98
C GLY A 94 -6.77 -4.81 9.67
N VAL A 95 -7.97 -4.90 10.24
CA VAL A 95 -8.95 -3.79 10.29
C VAL A 95 -8.62 -2.93 11.50
N ASN A 96 -7.96 -1.78 11.27
CA ASN A 96 -7.68 -0.78 12.30
C ASN A 96 -6.80 -1.25 13.48
N ASN A 97 -5.63 -1.82 13.18
CA ASN A 97 -4.60 -2.02 14.20
C ASN A 97 -3.90 -0.67 14.48
N GLY A 98 -4.37 0.04 15.51
CA GLY A 98 -3.72 1.24 16.08
C GLY A 98 -2.30 1.01 16.63
N THR A 99 -1.66 -0.12 16.31
CA THR A 99 -0.32 -0.51 16.78
C THR A 99 0.84 0.20 16.08
N LYS A 100 0.59 1.00 15.02
CA LYS A 100 1.61 1.94 14.50
C LYS A 100 1.77 3.20 15.37
N LYS A 101 1.03 3.36 16.48
CA LYS A 101 1.17 4.51 17.40
C LYS A 101 2.51 4.57 18.18
N LYS A 102 3.28 3.49 18.25
CA LYS A 102 4.52 3.45 19.07
C LYS A 102 5.83 3.62 18.31
N ASP A 103 5.79 3.80 16.99
CA ASP A 103 7.00 3.90 16.17
C ASP A 103 7.12 5.32 15.60
N LEU A 104 7.79 6.21 16.36
CA LEU A 104 8.03 7.63 16.00
C LEU A 104 8.75 7.77 14.64
N ASP A 105 9.39 6.68 14.20
CA ASP A 105 10.13 6.61 12.95
C ASP A 105 9.25 6.35 11.71
N LYS A 106 7.96 6.01 11.89
CA LYS A 106 7.02 5.73 10.79
C LYS A 106 6.01 6.87 10.61
N THR A 107 5.74 7.21 9.35
CA THR A 107 4.83 8.29 8.97
C THR A 107 3.38 7.79 8.84
N GLY A 108 3.17 6.49 8.59
CA GLY A 108 1.84 5.91 8.42
C GLY A 108 1.02 5.81 9.72
N TYR A 109 0.16 6.81 9.97
CA TYR A 109 -0.54 7.01 11.25
C TYR A 109 -1.80 6.13 11.51
N LYS A 110 -2.36 5.40 10.53
CA LYS A 110 -3.69 4.73 10.74
C LYS A 110 -3.84 3.28 10.28
N GLY A 111 -2.82 2.67 9.65
CA GLY A 111 -2.99 1.35 9.01
C GLY A 111 -4.09 1.33 7.92
N LEU A 112 -4.58 2.50 7.51
CA LEU A 112 -5.58 2.72 6.47
C LEU A 112 -4.95 3.05 5.11
N GLY A 113 -3.69 3.52 5.08
CA GLY A 113 -3.11 4.07 3.85
C GLY A 113 -2.91 3.05 2.73
N PHE A 114 -2.57 1.78 3.06
CA PHE A 114 -2.58 0.73 2.04
C PHE A 114 -4.00 0.46 1.52
N LYS A 115 -5.02 0.54 2.39
CA LYS A 115 -6.41 0.24 2.00
C LYS A 115 -6.93 1.22 0.95
N ALA A 116 -6.35 2.42 0.84
CA ALA A 116 -6.64 3.41 -0.20
C ALA A 116 -6.55 2.82 -1.63
N VAL A 117 -5.80 1.73 -1.82
CA VAL A 117 -5.71 1.03 -3.11
C VAL A 117 -7.02 0.39 -3.55
N PHE A 118 -7.88 -0.05 -2.63
CA PHE A 118 -9.07 -0.86 -2.93
C PHE A 118 -10.24 -0.06 -3.52
N GLY A 119 -10.24 1.26 -3.38
CA GLY A 119 -11.19 2.12 -4.12
C GLY A 119 -10.73 2.42 -5.55
N LYS A 120 -9.50 2.03 -5.92
CA LYS A 120 -8.92 2.22 -7.27
C LYS A 120 -8.74 0.92 -8.03
N SER A 121 -8.92 -0.22 -7.36
CA SER A 121 -8.61 -1.53 -7.89
C SER A 121 -9.38 -2.62 -7.16
N ASP A 122 -9.86 -3.60 -7.93
CA ASP A 122 -10.43 -4.85 -7.43
C ASP A 122 -9.38 -5.96 -7.22
N LYS A 123 -8.12 -5.72 -7.64
CA LYS A 123 -7.03 -6.70 -7.54
C LYS A 123 -5.66 -6.04 -7.40
N VAL A 124 -5.00 -6.33 -6.29
CA VAL A 124 -3.66 -5.83 -5.96
C VAL A 124 -2.74 -7.01 -5.70
N MET A 125 -1.71 -7.14 -6.53
CA MET A 125 -0.64 -8.11 -6.34
C MET A 125 0.55 -7.43 -5.68
N ILE A 126 1.21 -8.12 -4.76
CA ILE A 126 2.40 -7.66 -4.06
C ILE A 126 3.50 -8.67 -4.32
N TYR A 127 4.63 -8.16 -4.81
CA TYR A 127 5.90 -8.86 -4.88
C TYR A 127 6.74 -8.49 -3.66
N SER A 128 7.34 -9.47 -3.00
CA SER A 128 8.33 -9.25 -1.95
C SER A 128 9.46 -10.28 -2.00
N ARG A 129 10.68 -9.85 -2.34
CA ARG A 129 11.90 -10.68 -2.43
C ARG A 129 11.75 -12.06 -3.11
N GLY A 130 10.97 -12.12 -4.19
CA GLY A 130 10.79 -13.36 -4.95
C GLY A 130 9.48 -14.08 -4.67
N GLU A 131 8.76 -13.68 -3.64
CA GLU A 131 7.45 -14.21 -3.30
C GLU A 131 6.33 -13.28 -3.79
N TYR A 132 5.16 -13.85 -4.03
CA TYR A 132 3.99 -13.11 -4.48
C TYR A 132 2.78 -13.46 -3.63
N PHE A 133 1.98 -12.44 -3.35
CA PHE A 133 0.65 -12.60 -2.77
C PHE A 133 -0.26 -11.51 -3.32
N ARG A 134 -1.57 -11.67 -3.14
CA ARG A 134 -2.54 -10.72 -3.68
C ARG A 134 -3.75 -10.53 -2.77
N PHE A 135 -4.42 -9.41 -2.96
CA PHE A 135 -5.79 -9.16 -2.52
C PHE A 135 -6.64 -9.09 -3.79
N ASP A 136 -7.68 -9.90 -3.87
CA ASP A 136 -8.35 -10.17 -5.14
C ASP A 136 -9.85 -10.38 -4.88
N SER A 137 -10.68 -9.42 -5.33
CA SER A 137 -12.13 -9.48 -5.14
C SER A 137 -12.80 -10.61 -5.91
N PHE A 138 -12.11 -11.15 -6.93
CA PHE A 138 -12.57 -12.27 -7.75
C PHE A 138 -12.11 -13.63 -7.20
N TYR A 139 -11.34 -13.66 -6.10
CA TYR A 139 -10.87 -14.90 -5.52
C TYR A 139 -12.02 -15.65 -4.84
N GLN A 140 -12.28 -16.87 -5.32
CA GLN A 140 -13.29 -17.73 -4.74
C GLN A 140 -12.74 -18.41 -3.49
N ILE A 141 -13.34 -18.09 -2.35
CA ILE A 141 -13.07 -18.80 -1.09
C ILE A 141 -13.81 -20.13 -1.07
N LYS A 142 -13.27 -21.10 -0.33
CA LYS A 142 -13.96 -22.38 -0.11
C LYS A 142 -15.21 -22.14 0.73
N TRP A 143 -16.37 -22.57 0.23
CA TRP A 143 -17.62 -22.51 0.99
C TRP A 143 -17.51 -23.33 2.29
N ASN A 144 -17.93 -22.74 3.41
CA ASN A 144 -18.00 -23.47 4.67
C ASN A 144 -19.31 -24.27 4.73
N LYS A 145 -19.20 -25.60 4.72
CA LYS A 145 -20.35 -26.51 4.79
C LYS A 145 -21.15 -26.38 6.10
N GLU A 146 -20.56 -25.77 7.14
CA GLU A 146 -21.26 -25.50 8.40
C GLU A 146 -22.23 -24.32 8.30
N TRP A 147 -22.23 -23.56 7.19
CA TRP A 147 -23.16 -22.45 6.95
C TRP A 147 -24.58 -22.89 6.57
N GLY A 148 -24.86 -24.20 6.54
CA GLY A 148 -26.21 -24.75 6.37
C GLY A 148 -26.64 -24.99 4.93
N THR A 149 -25.85 -24.58 3.94
CA THR A 149 -26.02 -24.94 2.51
C THR A 149 -24.80 -25.65 1.97
N ASP A 150 -24.98 -26.43 0.91
CA ASP A 150 -23.88 -27.19 0.28
C ASP A 150 -22.88 -26.30 -0.48
N ASP A 151 -23.34 -25.16 -0.98
CA ASP A 151 -22.55 -24.23 -1.79
C ASP A 151 -23.08 -22.78 -1.74
N GLN A 152 -22.27 -21.87 -2.27
CA GLN A 152 -22.56 -20.44 -2.36
C GLN A 152 -23.80 -20.15 -3.22
N GLN A 153 -24.00 -20.85 -4.34
CA GLN A 153 -25.07 -20.55 -5.30
C GLN A 153 -26.45 -20.88 -4.70
N THR A 154 -26.54 -21.99 -3.97
CA THR A 154 -27.72 -22.36 -3.19
C THR A 154 -28.03 -21.29 -2.14
N TRP A 155 -27.04 -20.86 -1.36
CA TRP A 155 -27.23 -19.81 -0.35
C TRP A 155 -27.69 -18.49 -0.95
N GLU A 156 -27.07 -18.04 -2.03
CA GLU A 156 -27.41 -16.77 -2.70
C GLU A 156 -28.85 -16.79 -3.23
N LYS A 157 -29.29 -17.92 -3.78
CA LYS A 157 -30.66 -18.10 -4.28
C LYS A 157 -31.69 -18.11 -3.15
N GLU A 158 -31.39 -18.78 -2.04
CA GLU A 158 -32.29 -18.85 -0.88
C GLU A 158 -32.44 -17.51 -0.16
N ASN A 159 -31.40 -16.67 -0.19
CA ASN A 159 -31.35 -15.38 0.51
C ASN A 159 -31.58 -14.16 -0.41
N ASP A 160 -31.79 -14.38 -1.71
CA ASP A 160 -31.94 -13.32 -2.73
C ASP A 160 -30.85 -12.24 -2.64
N ARG A 161 -29.60 -12.67 -2.42
CA ARG A 161 -28.46 -11.78 -2.20
C ARG A 161 -27.16 -12.45 -2.62
N GLN A 162 -26.26 -11.69 -3.24
CA GLN A 162 -24.91 -12.14 -3.55
C GLN A 162 -24.04 -12.24 -2.30
N PHE A 163 -23.28 -13.32 -2.20
CA PHE A 163 -22.28 -13.48 -1.17
C PHE A 163 -21.05 -12.66 -1.55
N ILE A 164 -20.65 -11.78 -0.63
CA ILE A 164 -19.42 -11.01 -0.74
C ILE A 164 -18.56 -11.27 0.48
N TYR A 165 -17.26 -11.28 0.25
CA TYR A 165 -16.27 -11.64 1.25
C TYR A 165 -15.26 -10.50 1.43
N PRO A 166 -14.71 -10.25 2.64
CA PRO A 166 -13.80 -9.14 2.91
C PRO A 166 -12.39 -9.39 2.35
N TRP A 167 -12.30 -9.40 1.02
CA TRP A 167 -11.08 -9.66 0.28
C TRP A 167 -9.97 -8.63 0.54
N GLN A 168 -10.31 -7.40 0.95
CA GLN A 168 -9.36 -6.32 1.26
C GLN A 168 -8.43 -6.64 2.45
N ILE A 169 -8.82 -7.59 3.29
CA ILE A 169 -8.01 -8.04 4.43
C ILE A 169 -7.55 -9.50 4.28
N ASN A 170 -7.91 -10.17 3.19
CA ASN A 170 -7.60 -11.58 3.00
C ASN A 170 -6.46 -11.74 1.99
N PRO A 171 -5.21 -11.99 2.44
CA PRO A 171 -4.11 -12.21 1.54
C PRO A 171 -4.22 -13.60 0.90
N VAL A 172 -3.94 -13.69 -0.39
CA VAL A 172 -3.95 -14.94 -1.15
C VAL A 172 -2.53 -15.21 -1.64
N TRP A 173 -1.95 -16.33 -1.22
CA TRP A 173 -0.67 -16.77 -1.75
C TRP A 173 -0.75 -16.93 -3.27
N THR A 174 0.25 -16.45 -3.99
CA THR A 174 0.24 -16.45 -5.45
C THR A 174 1.52 -17.08 -5.96
N ASN A 175 1.39 -18.11 -6.78
CA ASN A 175 2.55 -18.72 -7.42
C ASN A 175 3.00 -17.85 -8.60
N GLU A 176 4.29 -17.90 -8.94
CA GLU A 176 4.85 -17.06 -10.02
C GLU A 176 4.17 -17.32 -11.38
N ASN A 177 3.72 -18.54 -11.66
CA ASN A 177 3.01 -18.88 -12.89
C ASN A 177 1.65 -18.16 -13.03
N GLU A 178 1.01 -17.77 -11.91
CA GLU A 178 -0.24 -17.00 -11.89
C GLU A 178 -0.03 -15.50 -12.19
N ILE A 179 1.21 -15.01 -12.15
CA ILE A 179 1.54 -13.60 -12.42
C ILE A 179 1.62 -13.35 -13.92
N PRO A 180 1.01 -12.28 -14.47
CA PRO A 180 1.13 -11.95 -15.89
C PRO A 180 2.60 -11.85 -16.36
N SER A 181 2.90 -12.37 -17.56
CA SER A 181 4.27 -12.45 -18.09
C SER A 181 4.96 -11.08 -18.15
N LEU A 182 4.25 -10.03 -18.57
CA LEU A 182 4.76 -8.66 -18.63
C LEU A 182 5.27 -8.16 -17.25
N ILE A 183 4.55 -8.50 -16.17
CA ILE A 183 4.89 -8.12 -14.79
C ILE A 183 6.14 -8.87 -14.37
N ARG A 184 6.19 -10.19 -14.63
CA ARG A 184 7.39 -10.99 -14.34
C ARG A 184 8.62 -10.47 -15.07
N ILE A 185 8.48 -10.12 -16.35
CA ILE A 185 9.58 -9.56 -17.15
C ILE A 185 10.05 -8.22 -16.56
N PHE A 186 9.13 -7.34 -16.20
CA PHE A 186 9.45 -6.06 -15.54
C PHE A 186 10.22 -6.28 -14.23
N LEU A 187 9.70 -7.12 -13.33
CA LEU A 187 10.32 -7.40 -12.03
C LEU A 187 11.69 -8.09 -12.21
N ASN A 188 11.80 -9.05 -13.12
CA ASN A 188 13.06 -9.75 -13.37
C ASN A 188 14.16 -8.84 -13.92
N ARG A 189 13.83 -7.91 -14.83
CA ARG A 189 14.78 -6.91 -15.34
C ARG A 189 15.35 -6.02 -14.23
N LYS A 190 14.61 -5.83 -13.14
CA LYS A 190 14.98 -4.98 -12.00
C LYS A 190 15.14 -5.77 -10.69
N LYS A 191 15.33 -7.09 -10.75
CA LYS A 191 15.35 -7.98 -9.56
C LYS A 191 16.37 -7.59 -8.48
N LYS A 192 17.50 -6.99 -8.89
CA LYS A 192 18.54 -6.49 -7.97
C LYS A 192 18.21 -5.11 -7.36
N GLN A 193 17.26 -4.39 -7.92
CA GLN A 193 16.88 -3.02 -7.54
C GLN A 193 15.51 -2.96 -6.86
N ILE A 194 14.67 -3.99 -7.01
CA ILE A 194 13.32 -4.04 -6.46
C ILE A 194 13.27 -5.14 -5.41
N HIS A 195 12.92 -4.77 -4.18
CA HIS A 195 12.64 -5.71 -3.10
C HIS A 195 11.14 -5.89 -2.90
N VAL A 196 10.36 -4.82 -3.12
CA VAL A 196 8.91 -4.81 -2.99
C VAL A 196 8.31 -4.13 -4.20
N ALA A 197 7.21 -4.68 -4.72
CA ALA A 197 6.39 -3.99 -5.72
C ALA A 197 4.91 -4.22 -5.45
N TYR A 198 4.13 -3.15 -5.54
CA TYR A 198 2.68 -3.19 -5.61
C TYR A 198 2.28 -3.10 -7.08
N VAL A 199 1.51 -4.07 -7.55
CA VAL A 199 0.99 -4.16 -8.92
C VAL A 199 -0.53 -4.09 -8.84
N ILE A 200 -1.07 -2.98 -9.30
CA ILE A 200 -2.45 -2.56 -9.06
C ILE A 200 -3.19 -2.61 -10.39
N LEU A 201 -4.23 -3.44 -10.47
CA LEU A 201 -5.12 -3.49 -11.63
C LEU A 201 -6.07 -2.30 -11.58
N LEU A 202 -5.86 -1.29 -12.41
CA LEU A 202 -6.60 -0.03 -12.30
C LEU A 202 -8.03 -0.14 -12.85
N ASN A 203 -8.98 0.47 -12.14
CA ASN A 203 -10.36 0.64 -12.62
C ASN A 203 -10.49 1.86 -13.56
N ASN A 204 -9.67 2.91 -13.36
CA ASN A 204 -9.60 4.10 -14.23
C ASN A 204 -8.15 4.57 -14.40
N ILE A 205 -7.58 4.34 -15.58
CA ILE A 205 -6.17 4.69 -15.88
C ILE A 205 -5.97 6.19 -16.10
N GLY A 206 -6.96 6.89 -16.68
CA GLY A 206 -6.85 8.32 -16.99
C GLY A 206 -6.65 9.17 -15.74
N GLU A 207 -7.39 8.85 -14.67
CA GLU A 207 -7.26 9.49 -13.36
C GLU A 207 -5.87 9.32 -12.74
N ILE A 208 -5.31 8.10 -12.81
CA ILE A 208 -3.99 7.80 -12.24
C ILE A 208 -2.87 8.44 -13.07
N ASN A 209 -3.00 8.44 -14.39
CA ASN A 209 -2.08 9.18 -15.27
C ASN A 209 -2.05 10.68 -14.94
N SER A 210 -3.23 11.29 -14.75
CA SER A 210 -3.33 12.69 -14.35
C SER A 210 -2.65 12.93 -13.00
N ALA A 211 -2.90 12.07 -12.01
CA ALA A 211 -2.28 12.18 -10.69
C ALA A 211 -0.75 12.03 -10.73
N ILE A 212 -0.22 11.09 -11.53
CA ILE A 212 1.23 10.92 -11.75
C ILE A 212 1.82 12.18 -12.38
N ASN A 213 1.17 12.75 -13.39
CA ASN A 213 1.64 13.97 -14.04
C ASN A 213 1.62 15.17 -13.10
N GLN A 214 0.60 15.29 -12.23
CA GLN A 214 0.55 16.33 -11.20
C GLN A 214 1.66 16.14 -10.16
N LEU A 215 1.92 14.90 -9.70
CA LEU A 215 3.01 14.60 -8.77
C LEU A 215 4.39 14.97 -9.33
N LYS A 216 4.63 14.77 -10.64
CA LYS A 216 5.87 15.20 -11.30
C LYS A 216 6.08 16.71 -11.24
N GLN A 217 5.00 17.49 -11.21
CA GLN A 217 5.01 18.95 -11.14
C GLN A 217 5.06 19.49 -9.69
N GLN A 218 5.02 18.61 -8.69
CA GLN A 218 5.04 18.97 -7.27
C GLN A 218 6.21 18.32 -6.52
N PRO A 219 7.46 18.57 -6.95
CA PRO A 219 8.65 17.94 -6.37
C PRO A 219 8.85 18.24 -4.86
N ASP A 220 8.34 19.38 -4.39
CA ASP A 220 8.43 19.79 -2.99
C ASP A 220 7.65 18.88 -2.03
N LEU A 221 6.63 18.15 -2.52
CA LEU A 221 5.90 17.16 -1.70
C LEU A 221 6.84 16.08 -1.15
N PHE A 222 7.95 15.82 -1.82
CA PHE A 222 8.86 14.76 -1.45
C PHE A 222 9.92 15.22 -0.43
N LEU A 223 10.02 16.52 -0.12
CA LEU A 223 11.01 17.08 0.83
C LEU A 223 10.96 16.45 2.22
N PHE A 224 9.77 16.03 2.64
CA PHE A 224 9.52 15.50 3.99
C PHE A 224 9.77 14.00 4.10
N LEU A 225 10.04 13.31 2.98
CA LEU A 225 10.48 11.92 3.00
C LEU A 225 11.83 11.80 3.72
N ARG A 226 11.95 10.79 4.58
CA ARG A 226 13.11 10.60 5.45
C ARG A 226 14.23 9.85 4.74
N ASN A 227 13.87 8.82 3.97
CA ASN A 227 14.78 7.83 3.42
C ASN A 227 14.90 7.92 1.90
N ILE A 228 13.80 8.09 1.18
CA ILE A 228 13.76 8.07 -0.29
C ILE A 228 14.60 9.19 -0.86
N SER A 229 15.56 8.83 -1.69
CA SER A 229 16.50 9.76 -2.35
C SER A 229 16.22 9.93 -3.83
N HIS A 230 15.60 8.92 -4.47
CA HIS A 230 15.35 8.91 -5.90
C HIS A 230 13.96 8.34 -6.19
N ILE A 231 13.17 9.09 -6.94
CA ILE A 231 11.86 8.72 -7.47
C ILE A 231 11.99 8.72 -8.98
N THR A 232 11.73 7.59 -9.62
CA THR A 232 11.80 7.45 -11.08
C THR A 232 10.43 7.09 -11.63
N PHE A 233 9.90 7.93 -12.52
CA PHE A 233 8.70 7.65 -13.28
C PHE A 233 9.12 7.04 -14.62
N LEU A 234 8.94 5.73 -14.76
CA LEU A 234 9.34 4.98 -15.94
C LEU A 234 8.28 5.14 -17.03
N THR A 235 8.73 5.56 -18.22
CA THR A 235 7.91 5.68 -19.43
C THR A 235 8.58 4.91 -20.57
N GLU A 236 7.90 4.78 -21.72
CA GLU A 236 8.48 4.14 -22.91
C GLU A 236 9.59 4.97 -23.58
N SER A 237 9.58 6.29 -23.40
CA SER A 237 10.49 7.21 -24.07
C SER A 237 11.63 7.68 -23.16
N ILE A 238 11.31 8.56 -22.21
CA ILE A 238 12.26 9.18 -21.30
C ILE A 238 11.69 9.11 -19.89
N ASN A 239 12.50 8.61 -18.97
CA ASN A 239 12.13 8.55 -17.57
C ASN A 239 12.23 9.94 -16.95
N ASP A 240 11.19 10.36 -16.24
CA ASP A 240 11.29 11.50 -15.34
C ASP A 240 11.86 11.06 -14.01
N THR A 241 12.74 11.88 -13.45
CA THR A 241 13.41 11.59 -12.20
C THR A 241 13.31 12.79 -11.26
N ILE A 242 12.99 12.49 -10.01
CA ILE A 242 13.09 13.45 -8.90
C ILE A 242 14.10 12.88 -7.92
N SER A 243 15.12 13.64 -7.57
CA SER A 243 16.07 13.25 -6.52
C SER A 243 16.21 14.30 -5.44
N ILE A 244 16.44 13.84 -4.22
CA ILE A 244 16.55 14.68 -3.02
C ILE A 244 17.94 14.47 -2.44
N ASP A 245 18.79 15.47 -2.62
CA ASP A 245 20.07 15.57 -1.95
C ASP A 245 19.87 16.15 -0.55
N ARG A 246 20.52 15.55 0.43
CA ARG A 246 20.40 15.87 1.85
C ARG A 246 21.79 16.18 2.38
N ASP A 247 22.12 17.46 2.45
CA ASP A 247 23.33 17.90 3.13
C ASP A 247 23.09 17.93 4.64
N LEU A 248 23.71 16.98 5.33
CA LEU A 248 23.58 16.79 6.78
C LEU A 248 24.26 17.90 7.58
N SER A 249 25.17 18.68 6.99
CA SER A 249 25.96 19.66 7.72
C SER A 249 25.14 20.90 8.13
N HIS A 250 24.18 21.33 7.30
CA HIS A 250 23.42 22.57 7.49
C HIS A 250 21.89 22.42 7.38
N GLY A 251 21.38 21.18 7.28
CA GLY A 251 19.96 20.93 7.07
C GLY A 251 19.44 21.39 5.70
N LEU A 252 20.35 21.61 4.75
CA LEU A 252 20.03 21.98 3.38
C LEU A 252 19.60 20.73 2.61
N LYS A 253 18.42 20.80 2.00
CA LYS A 253 17.95 19.83 1.02
C LYS A 253 17.86 20.48 -0.34
N LYS A 254 18.34 19.78 -1.37
CA LYS A 254 18.21 20.20 -2.76
C LYS A 254 17.34 19.18 -3.47
N VAL A 255 16.32 19.67 -4.16
CA VAL A 255 15.47 18.85 -5.00
C VAL A 255 15.92 19.04 -6.44
N PHE A 256 16.13 17.92 -7.13
CA PHE A 256 16.50 17.90 -8.52
C PHE A 256 15.38 17.26 -9.32
N VAL A 257 15.03 17.87 -10.45
CA VAL A 257 14.17 17.29 -11.46
C VAL A 257 15.01 17.06 -12.70
N ASN A 258 15.08 15.81 -13.16
CA ASN A 258 15.86 15.41 -14.34
C ASN A 258 17.32 15.90 -14.30
N LYS A 259 17.97 15.77 -13.13
CA LYS A 259 19.35 16.18 -12.81
C LYS A 259 19.60 17.70 -12.76
N THR A 260 18.58 18.51 -13.00
CA THR A 260 18.64 19.97 -12.83
C THR A 260 18.13 20.32 -11.44
N ILE A 261 18.77 21.29 -10.77
CA ILE A 261 18.26 21.80 -9.49
C ILE A 261 16.93 22.48 -9.75
N ASP A 262 15.89 22.00 -9.10
CA ASP A 262 14.54 22.57 -9.14
C ASP A 262 14.35 23.55 -7.98
N SER A 263 14.66 23.10 -6.76
CA SER A 263 14.49 23.91 -5.55
C SER A 263 15.56 23.61 -4.49
N GLN A 264 15.78 24.56 -3.57
CA GLN A 264 16.70 24.44 -2.43
C GLN A 264 15.99 24.91 -1.16
N TRP A 265 16.09 24.11 -0.11
CA TRP A 265 15.33 24.28 1.12
C TRP A 265 16.21 24.08 2.34
N ILE A 266 16.07 24.93 3.35
CA ILE A 266 16.64 24.70 4.68
C ILE A 266 15.53 24.14 5.56
N ILE A 267 15.67 22.89 6.00
CA ILE A 267 14.69 22.26 6.88
C ILE A 267 15.18 22.35 8.33
N LYS A 268 14.44 23.08 9.16
CA LYS A 268 14.66 23.14 10.61
C LYS A 268 13.54 22.40 11.33
N ARG A 269 13.90 21.63 12.36
CA ARG A 269 12.97 21.05 13.32
C ARG A 269 13.05 21.89 14.59
N PHE A 270 11.89 22.27 15.12
CA PHE A 270 11.76 23.00 16.37
C PHE A 270 10.93 22.15 17.32
N GLU A 271 11.40 22.03 18.57
CA GLU A 271 10.57 21.53 19.66
C GLU A 271 9.83 22.74 20.25
N LEU A 272 8.51 22.60 20.40
CA LEU A 272 7.66 23.63 20.97
C LEU A 272 7.05 23.08 22.25
N ASP A 273 7.28 23.77 23.37
CA ASP A 273 6.59 23.47 24.61
C ASP A 273 5.11 23.82 24.44
N ILE A 274 4.26 22.80 24.41
CA ILE A 274 2.82 22.97 24.31
C ILE A 274 2.30 23.29 25.72
N PRO A 275 1.66 24.45 25.96
CA PRO A 275 1.14 24.79 27.28
C PRO A 275 0.11 23.76 27.76
N ASP A 276 0.07 23.46 29.06
CA ASP A 276 -0.84 22.48 29.67
C ASP A 276 -2.30 22.71 29.27
N ARG A 277 -2.73 23.98 29.19
CA ARG A 277 -4.09 24.34 28.76
C ARG A 277 -4.42 23.92 27.33
N ILE A 278 -3.42 23.88 26.43
CA ILE A 278 -3.59 23.42 25.06
C ILE A 278 -3.54 21.89 25.00
N LEU A 279 -2.64 21.24 25.76
CA LEU A 279 -2.63 19.79 25.91
C LEU A 279 -3.97 19.26 26.42
N ASP A 280 -4.59 19.94 27.40
CA ASP A 280 -5.92 19.63 27.93
C ASP A 280 -7.05 19.81 26.92
N LYS A 281 -6.87 20.68 25.92
CA LYS A 281 -7.84 20.84 24.83
C LYS A 281 -7.63 19.80 23.74
N LEU A 282 -6.38 19.50 23.40
CA LEU A 282 -6.02 18.48 22.40
C LEU A 282 -6.44 17.08 22.87
N SER A 283 -6.26 16.76 24.15
CA SER A 283 -6.68 15.48 24.73
C SER A 283 -8.20 15.26 24.73
N LYS A 284 -8.97 16.34 24.58
CA LYS A 284 -10.45 16.32 24.49
C LYS A 284 -10.97 16.40 23.06
N ASP A 285 -10.09 16.65 22.08
CA ASP A 285 -10.47 16.73 20.68
C ASP A 285 -10.45 15.34 20.04
N THR A 286 -11.64 14.81 19.76
CA THR A 286 -11.83 13.50 19.12
C THR A 286 -11.28 13.41 17.70
N LYS A 287 -10.91 14.55 17.09
CA LYS A 287 -10.26 14.64 15.78
C LYS A 287 -8.76 14.87 15.87
N ALA A 288 -8.23 15.27 17.03
CA ALA A 288 -6.80 15.38 17.22
C ALA A 288 -6.18 13.97 17.17
N PRO A 289 -5.03 13.81 16.47
CA PRO A 289 -4.29 12.57 16.58
C PRO A 289 -3.80 12.40 18.03
N GLU A 290 -4.30 11.37 18.72
CA GLU A 290 -3.79 10.91 20.03
C GLU A 290 -2.29 10.58 19.99
#